data_AF-A0A3E0C0V5-F1
#
_entry.id   AF-A0A3E0C0V5-F1
#
_cell.length_a   1.000
_cell.length_b   1.000
_cell.length_c   1.000
_cell.angle_alpha   90.00
_cell.angle_beta   90.00
_cell.angle_gamma   90.00
#
_symmetry.space_group_name_H-M   'P 1'
#
loop_
_entity.id
_entity.type
_entity.pdbx_description
1 polymer ?
#
loop_
_entity_poly.entity_id
_entity_poly.type
_entity_poly.pdbx_seq_one_letter_code
_entity_poly.pdbx_strand_id
1 'polypeptide(L)'
;MYTTPFHKTCDGRAPVLYSTRQQTTLDISAGEFQFAMNHTYKPLPRFWRDFELQPVIEAVARQYPTWRTAVARRDRSAQNVLRKLRKLLNRKALDEANAEMLMALPKLARPTTADVALEWICTELWDRGLNAKLRFAQWIGPDCGDEALEVVRCLEQAASGVEYVSPAAQFARQWRDQCVAKRHAVTAKQ
;
A
#
# COMPACT_ATOMS: atom_id res chain seq x y z
N MET A 1 18.44 13.34 24.30
CA MET A 1 19.50 12.40 23.89
C MET A 1 19.28 11.10 24.63
N TYR A 2 18.58 10.13 24.03
CA TYR A 2 18.57 8.73 24.48
C TYR A 2 18.35 7.85 23.25
N THR A 3 19.46 7.31 22.76
CA THR A 3 19.54 6.22 21.79
C THR A 3 19.46 4.90 22.53
N THR A 4 18.53 4.03 22.15
CA THR A 4 18.60 2.60 22.47
C THR A 4 18.44 1.81 21.17
N PRO A 5 19.36 0.87 20.88
CA PRO A 5 19.40 0.16 19.61
C PRO A 5 18.48 -1.07 19.64
N PHE A 6 17.69 -1.25 18.58
CA PHE A 6 16.97 -2.51 18.35
C PHE A 6 17.96 -3.59 17.89
N HIS A 7 18.38 -4.44 18.82
CA HIS A 7 18.95 -5.75 18.50
C HIS A 7 17.85 -6.64 17.90
N LYS A 8 17.93 -6.91 16.59
CA LYS A 8 17.24 -8.06 15.98
C LYS A 8 18.07 -9.31 16.29
N THR A 9 17.55 -10.17 17.15
CA THR A 9 18.02 -11.55 17.26
C THR A 9 17.58 -12.32 16.01
N CYS A 10 18.57 -12.78 15.26
CA CYS A 10 18.41 -13.79 14.23
C CYS A 10 18.17 -15.13 14.92
N ASP A 11 16.92 -15.53 15.11
CA ASP A 11 16.60 -16.89 15.58
C ASP A 11 16.18 -17.75 14.39
N GLY A 12 17.10 -18.62 13.97
CA GLY A 12 17.02 -19.47 12.78
C GLY A 12 16.13 -20.69 12.98
N ARG A 13 14.82 -20.54 12.83
CA ARG A 13 13.92 -21.69 12.61
C ARG A 13 13.62 -21.87 11.13
N ALA A 14 14.19 -22.93 10.58
CA ALA A 14 13.83 -23.47 9.28
C ALA A 14 12.30 -23.71 9.20
N PRO A 15 11.65 -23.44 8.05
CA PRO A 15 10.27 -23.82 7.86
C PRO A 15 10.19 -25.35 7.81
N VAL A 16 9.46 -25.92 8.76
CA VAL A 16 9.10 -27.34 8.80
C VAL A 16 8.37 -27.69 7.51
N LEU A 17 8.89 -28.69 6.78
CA LEU A 17 8.26 -29.31 5.63
C LEU A 17 6.93 -29.94 6.07
N TYR A 18 5.80 -29.33 5.70
CA TYR A 18 4.49 -29.95 5.87
C TYR A 18 4.10 -30.73 4.62
N SER A 19 3.91 -32.02 4.89
CA SER A 19 3.35 -33.08 4.07
C SER A 19 2.05 -32.70 3.35
N THR A 20 1.86 -33.33 2.20
CA THR A 20 0.69 -33.33 1.32
C THR A 20 -0.67 -33.51 2.03
N ARG A 21 -1.65 -32.69 1.61
CA ARG A 21 -3.08 -32.63 2.00
C ARG A 21 -3.41 -32.15 3.42
N GLN A 22 -3.52 -30.83 3.57
CA GLN A 22 -4.62 -30.11 4.25
C GLN A 22 -4.42 -28.59 4.06
N GLN A 23 -5.12 -27.99 3.10
CA GLN A 23 -5.30 -26.53 3.00
C GLN A 23 -6.35 -26.11 4.02
N THR A 24 -5.96 -26.06 5.29
CA THR A 24 -6.84 -25.66 6.39
C THR A 24 -6.52 -24.21 6.77
N THR A 25 -7.40 -23.30 6.31
CA THR A 25 -7.54 -21.90 6.73
C THR A 25 -6.28 -21.02 6.67
N LEU A 26 -6.02 -20.41 5.52
CA LEU A 26 -5.15 -19.23 5.44
C LEU A 26 -5.88 -18.05 6.08
N ASP A 27 -5.32 -17.54 7.18
CA ASP A 27 -5.70 -16.28 7.82
C ASP A 27 -5.35 -15.11 6.87
N ILE A 28 -6.26 -14.74 5.98
CA ILE A 28 -6.04 -13.60 5.08
C ILE A 28 -6.09 -12.30 5.89
N SER A 29 -5.08 -11.47 5.70
CA SER A 29 -4.82 -10.22 6.40
C SER A 29 -4.87 -9.04 5.44
N ALA A 30 -5.07 -7.84 5.98
CA ALA A 30 -5.02 -6.60 5.18
C ALA A 30 -3.62 -6.38 4.56
N GLY A 31 -2.57 -6.94 5.16
CA GLY A 31 -1.21 -6.85 4.63
C GLY A 31 -1.03 -7.60 3.31
N GLU A 32 -1.64 -8.79 3.17
CA GLU A 32 -1.55 -9.57 1.92
C GLU A 32 -2.31 -8.89 0.78
N PHE A 33 -3.47 -8.30 1.07
CA PHE A 33 -4.18 -7.47 0.11
C PHE A 33 -3.38 -6.22 -0.27
N GLN A 34 -2.81 -5.50 0.70
CA GLN A 34 -1.96 -4.35 0.43
C GLN A 34 -0.76 -4.73 -0.45
N PHE A 35 -0.12 -5.85 -0.17
CA PHE A 35 0.98 -6.38 -0.95
C PHE A 35 0.56 -6.66 -2.40
N ALA A 36 -0.58 -7.32 -2.60
CA ALA A 36 -1.13 -7.57 -3.94
C ALA A 36 -1.43 -6.27 -4.70
N MET A 37 -2.05 -5.28 -4.04
CA MET A 37 -2.36 -3.99 -4.65
C MET A 37 -1.09 -3.20 -5.00
N ASN A 38 -0.09 -3.20 -4.12
CA ASN A 38 1.21 -2.57 -4.39
C ASN A 38 1.93 -3.24 -5.56
N HIS A 39 1.87 -4.57 -5.66
CA HIS A 39 2.45 -5.31 -6.79
C HIS A 39 1.84 -4.88 -8.12
N THR A 40 0.52 -4.70 -8.18
CA THR A 40 -0.21 -4.33 -9.40
C THR A 40 -0.25 -2.83 -9.67
N TYR A 41 0.15 -2.00 -8.71
CA TYR A 41 0.11 -0.56 -8.85
C TYR A 41 0.96 -0.09 -10.03
N LYS A 42 0.34 0.73 -10.88
CA LYS A 42 1.00 1.53 -11.91
C LYS A 42 0.62 2.99 -11.64
N PRO A 43 1.59 3.90 -11.55
CA PRO A 43 1.31 5.30 -11.28
C PRO A 43 0.66 5.94 -12.50
N LEU A 44 -0.66 6.00 -12.47
CA LEU A 44 -1.50 6.69 -13.44
C LEU A 44 -2.39 7.66 -12.66
N PRO A 45 -2.70 8.84 -13.23
CA PRO A 45 -3.69 9.73 -12.62
C PRO A 45 -4.98 8.98 -12.30
N ARG A 46 -5.56 9.27 -11.14
CA ARG A 46 -6.79 8.67 -10.62
C ARG A 46 -6.76 7.15 -10.36
N PHE A 47 -5.62 6.47 -10.45
CA PHE A 47 -5.56 5.02 -10.23
C PHE A 47 -6.19 4.62 -8.90
N TRP A 48 -5.80 5.26 -7.80
CA TRP A 48 -6.29 4.91 -6.47
C TRP A 48 -7.71 5.40 -6.23
N ARG A 49 -8.05 6.58 -6.75
CA ARG A 49 -9.39 7.15 -6.65
C ARG A 49 -10.46 6.30 -7.35
N ASP A 50 -10.11 5.72 -8.50
CA ASP A 50 -11.01 4.91 -9.31
C ASP A 50 -10.82 3.40 -9.03
N PHE A 51 -9.98 3.03 -8.05
CA PHE A 51 -9.70 1.64 -7.70
C PHE A 51 -10.92 0.96 -7.04
N GLU A 52 -11.46 -0.07 -7.70
CA GLU A 52 -12.54 -0.89 -7.15
C GLU A 52 -12.01 -2.10 -6.37
N LEU A 53 -12.34 -2.16 -5.08
CA LEU A 53 -11.90 -3.26 -4.22
C LEU A 53 -12.66 -4.57 -4.47
N GLN A 54 -13.90 -4.52 -4.99
CA GLN A 54 -14.75 -5.70 -5.11
C GLN A 54 -14.19 -6.82 -5.99
N PRO A 55 -13.66 -6.53 -7.20
CA PRO A 55 -13.03 -7.56 -8.03
C PRO A 55 -11.90 -8.31 -7.30
N VAL A 56 -11.12 -7.62 -6.46
CA VAL A 56 -10.05 -8.22 -5.65
C VAL A 56 -10.62 -9.13 -4.57
N ILE A 57 -11.66 -8.68 -3.86
CA ILE A 57 -12.37 -9.47 -2.85
C ILE A 57 -12.94 -10.75 -3.47
N GLU A 58 -13.53 -10.67 -4.66
CA GLU A 58 -14.07 -11.83 -5.38
C GLU A 58 -12.97 -12.80 -5.81
N ALA A 59 -11.88 -12.30 -6.37
CA ALA A 59 -10.73 -13.13 -6.75
C ALA A 59 -10.18 -13.90 -5.53
N VAL A 60 -10.05 -13.22 -4.39
CA VAL A 60 -9.62 -13.85 -3.13
C VAL A 60 -10.66 -14.87 -2.64
N ALA A 61 -11.95 -14.58 -2.75
CA ALA A 61 -13.01 -15.51 -2.37
C ALA A 61 -13.03 -16.78 -3.25
N ARG A 62 -12.74 -16.67 -4.54
CA ARG A 62 -12.61 -17.84 -5.43
C ARG A 62 -11.44 -18.73 -5.04
N GLN A 63 -10.30 -18.12 -4.69
CA GLN A 63 -9.09 -18.85 -4.33
C GLN A 63 -9.13 -19.43 -2.90
N TYR A 64 -9.82 -18.76 -1.97
CA TYR A 64 -9.87 -19.12 -0.56
C TYR A 64 -11.31 -19.09 -0.01
N PRO A 65 -12.23 -19.97 -0.43
CA PRO A 65 -13.67 -19.83 -0.17
C PRO A 65 -14.07 -19.62 1.31
N THR A 66 -13.28 -20.15 2.25
CA THR A 66 -13.55 -20.06 3.68
C THR A 66 -13.00 -18.80 4.35
N TRP A 67 -12.31 -17.90 3.64
CA TRP A 67 -11.61 -16.76 4.27
C TRP A 67 -12.56 -15.79 4.98
N ARG A 68 -13.81 -15.68 4.52
CA ARG A 68 -14.82 -14.80 5.12
C ARG A 68 -15.37 -15.34 6.45
N THR A 69 -15.42 -16.66 6.57
CA THR A 69 -16.01 -17.38 7.71
C THR A 69 -14.96 -17.99 8.63
N ALA A 70 -13.68 -17.95 8.25
CA ALA A 70 -12.57 -18.36 9.09
C ALA A 70 -12.65 -17.57 10.41
N VAL A 71 -12.73 -18.30 11.52
CA VAL A 71 -12.72 -17.74 12.87
C VAL A 71 -11.31 -17.24 13.15
N ALA A 72 -11.03 -16.07 12.63
CA ALA A 72 -9.76 -15.41 12.81
C ALA A 72 -9.79 -14.58 14.10
N ARG A 73 -8.63 -14.33 14.69
CA ARG A 73 -8.48 -13.38 15.81
C ARG A 73 -9.17 -12.05 15.50
N ARG A 74 -9.60 -11.30 16.52
CA ARG A 74 -10.42 -10.06 16.35
C ARG A 74 -9.87 -9.10 15.29
N ASP A 75 -8.55 -9.00 15.14
CA ASP A 75 -7.84 -8.15 14.18
C ASP A 75 -7.78 -8.67 12.73
N ARG A 76 -8.16 -9.94 12.53
CA ARG A 76 -8.08 -10.73 11.28
C ARG A 76 -9.45 -11.19 10.77
N SER A 77 -10.54 -10.85 11.45
CA SER A 77 -11.87 -11.10 10.89
C SER A 77 -12.01 -10.41 9.53
N ALA A 78 -12.73 -11.02 8.59
CA ALA A 78 -12.90 -10.46 7.26
C ALA A 78 -13.44 -9.02 7.29
N GLN A 79 -14.36 -8.71 8.22
CA GLN A 79 -14.86 -7.35 8.43
C GLN A 79 -13.74 -6.37 8.83
N ASN A 80 -12.84 -6.77 9.72
CA ASN A 80 -11.72 -5.91 10.14
C ASN A 80 -10.65 -5.77 9.07
N VAL A 81 -10.37 -6.83 8.30
CA VAL A 81 -9.51 -6.78 7.12
C VAL A 81 -10.06 -5.78 6.10
N LEU A 82 -11.33 -5.92 5.73
CA LEU A 82 -11.98 -5.01 4.78
C LEU A 82 -12.03 -3.56 5.29
N ARG A 83 -12.27 -3.35 6.59
CA ARG A 83 -12.22 -2.01 7.20
C ARG A 83 -10.83 -1.39 7.10
N LYS A 84 -9.76 -2.15 7.38
CA LYS A 84 -8.37 -1.69 7.25
C LYS A 84 -8.05 -1.37 5.78
N LEU A 85 -8.51 -2.19 4.84
CA LEU A 85 -8.30 -1.96 3.41
C LEU A 85 -8.99 -0.71 2.89
N ARG A 86 -10.24 -0.47 3.28
CA ARG A 86 -10.93 0.78 2.92
C ARG A 86 -10.20 2.01 3.46
N LYS A 87 -9.68 1.96 4.70
CA LYS A 87 -8.87 3.04 5.25
C LYS A 87 -7.59 3.28 4.44
N LEU A 88 -6.92 2.20 4.03
CA LEU A 88 -5.72 2.28 3.21
C LEU A 88 -6.02 2.89 1.83
N LEU A 89 -7.06 2.41 1.15
CA LEU A 89 -7.46 2.93 -0.15
C LEU A 89 -7.87 4.41 -0.07
N ASN A 90 -8.62 4.79 0.97
CA ASN A 90 -8.96 6.19 1.20
C ASN A 90 -7.72 7.07 1.41
N ARG A 91 -6.70 6.57 2.11
CA ARG A 91 -5.42 7.28 2.27
C ARG A 91 -4.72 7.43 0.91
N LYS A 92 -4.55 6.34 0.16
CA LYS A 92 -3.90 6.39 -1.16
C LYS A 92 -4.63 7.28 -2.17
N ALA A 93 -5.96 7.26 -2.18
CA ALA A 93 -6.76 8.15 -3.01
C ALA A 93 -6.65 9.63 -2.59
N LEU A 94 -6.46 9.91 -1.29
CA LEU A 94 -6.19 11.26 -0.81
C LEU A 94 -4.79 11.74 -1.22
N ASP A 95 -3.76 10.90 -1.02
CA ASP A 95 -2.38 11.20 -1.39
C ASP A 95 -2.29 11.51 -2.91
N GLU A 96 -2.98 10.73 -3.73
CA GLU A 96 -3.09 10.94 -5.18
C GLU A 96 -3.84 12.25 -5.52
N ALA A 97 -4.96 12.54 -4.86
CA ALA A 97 -5.67 13.80 -5.07
C ALA A 97 -4.83 15.03 -4.67
N ASN A 98 -4.05 14.92 -3.58
CA ASN A 98 -3.12 15.97 -3.16
C ASN A 98 -2.00 16.14 -4.18
N ALA A 99 -1.44 15.05 -4.68
CA ALA A 99 -0.44 15.08 -5.74
C ALA A 99 -0.96 15.73 -7.03
N GLU A 100 -2.20 15.46 -7.43
CA GLU A 100 -2.84 16.12 -8.58
C GLU A 100 -2.98 17.64 -8.38
N MET A 101 -3.33 18.10 -7.16
CA MET A 101 -3.36 19.53 -6.84
C MET A 101 -1.96 20.16 -6.94
N LEU A 102 -0.92 19.48 -6.43
CA LEU A 102 0.47 19.94 -6.55
C LEU A 102 0.95 19.95 -8.00
N MET A 103 0.54 18.97 -8.80
CA MET A 103 0.88 18.89 -10.23
C MET A 103 0.26 20.02 -11.06
N ALA A 104 -0.85 20.60 -10.60
CA ALA A 104 -1.45 21.77 -11.24
C ALA A 104 -0.58 23.05 -11.10
N LEU A 105 0.36 23.07 -10.15
CA LEU A 105 1.32 24.16 -10.01
C LEU A 105 2.40 24.10 -11.11
N PRO A 106 2.94 25.25 -11.54
CA PRO A 106 4.18 25.29 -12.31
C PRO A 106 5.30 24.53 -11.59
N LYS A 107 6.14 23.79 -12.34
CA LYS A 107 7.15 22.89 -11.75
C LYS A 107 8.07 23.58 -10.74
N LEU A 108 8.48 24.82 -11.00
CA LEU A 108 9.36 25.61 -10.12
C LEU A 108 8.67 26.11 -8.84
N ALA A 109 7.33 26.12 -8.81
CA ALA A 109 6.54 26.54 -7.65
C ALA A 109 6.10 25.35 -6.77
N ARG A 110 6.39 24.11 -7.19
CA ARG A 110 6.00 22.93 -6.42
C ARG A 110 6.84 22.83 -5.15
N PRO A 111 6.21 22.57 -3.99
CA PRO A 111 6.92 22.21 -2.78
C PRO A 111 7.92 21.08 -3.00
N THR A 112 9.09 21.16 -2.36
CA THR A 112 10.15 20.16 -2.47
C THR A 112 10.37 19.38 -1.18
N THR A 113 9.76 19.81 -0.07
CA THR A 113 9.85 19.17 1.24
C THR A 113 8.47 18.82 1.77
N ALA A 114 8.40 17.79 2.62
CA ALA A 114 7.15 17.27 3.17
C ALA A 114 6.37 18.34 3.95
N ASP A 115 7.04 19.14 4.78
CA ASP A 115 6.38 20.19 5.59
C ASP A 115 5.78 21.29 4.73
N VAL A 116 6.53 21.78 3.73
CA VAL A 116 6.04 22.82 2.81
C VAL A 116 4.90 22.28 1.94
N ALA A 117 4.98 21.02 1.53
CA ALA A 117 3.88 20.36 0.82
C ALA A 117 2.63 20.26 1.69
N LEU A 118 2.78 19.84 2.95
CA LEU A 118 1.67 19.76 3.90
C LEU A 118 1.01 21.13 4.12
N GLU A 119 1.81 22.17 4.36
CA GLU A 119 1.31 23.54 4.57
C GLU A 119 0.50 24.02 3.36
N TRP A 120 1.06 23.82 2.16
CA TRP A 120 0.38 24.15 0.90
C TRP A 120 -0.93 23.36 0.75
N ILE A 121 -0.89 22.03 0.96
CA ILE A 121 -2.07 21.16 0.88
C ILE A 121 -3.15 21.60 1.87
N CYS A 122 -2.79 21.92 3.11
CA CYS A 122 -3.74 22.36 4.12
C CYS A 122 -4.42 23.67 3.72
N THR A 123 -3.64 24.62 3.18
CA THR A 123 -4.15 25.91 2.68
C THR A 123 -5.13 25.68 1.53
N GLU A 124 -4.74 24.89 0.54
CA GLU A 124 -5.59 24.58 -0.62
C GLU A 124 -6.89 23.85 -0.21
N LEU A 125 -6.81 22.91 0.73
CA LEU A 125 -7.99 22.19 1.22
C LEU A 125 -8.92 23.11 2.02
N TRP A 126 -8.38 24.07 2.76
CA TRP A 126 -9.14 25.10 3.47
C TRP A 126 -9.88 26.00 2.48
N ASP A 127 -9.18 26.53 1.49
CA ASP A 127 -9.75 27.44 0.47
C ASP A 127 -10.86 26.77 -0.35
N ARG A 128 -10.76 25.46 -0.58
CA ARG A 128 -11.80 24.64 -1.24
C ARG A 128 -12.94 24.18 -0.31
N GLY A 129 -12.91 24.52 0.97
CA GLY A 129 -13.92 24.10 1.95
C GLY A 129 -13.93 22.59 2.24
N LEU A 130 -12.84 21.87 1.95
CA LEU A 130 -12.73 20.42 2.09
C LEU A 130 -12.36 19.98 3.51
N ASN A 131 -13.17 20.42 4.48
CA ASN A 131 -12.89 20.32 5.93
C ASN A 131 -12.56 18.90 6.44
N ALA A 132 -13.20 17.87 5.89
CA ALA A 132 -12.91 16.48 6.29
C ALA A 132 -11.51 16.03 5.85
N LYS A 133 -11.10 16.41 4.64
CA LYS A 133 -9.76 16.11 4.11
C LYS A 133 -8.70 16.94 4.83
N LEU A 134 -9.00 18.21 5.11
CA LEU A 134 -8.11 19.09 5.87
C LEU A 134 -7.78 18.52 7.25
N ARG A 135 -8.79 18.17 8.05
CA ARG A 135 -8.57 17.57 9.39
C ARG A 135 -7.75 16.30 9.31
N PHE A 136 -7.95 15.50 8.26
CA PHE A 136 -7.21 14.27 8.09
C PHE A 136 -5.75 14.52 7.68
N ALA A 137 -5.49 15.46 6.78
CA ALA A 137 -4.13 15.90 6.42
C ALA A 137 -3.37 16.44 7.63
N GLN A 138 -4.01 17.29 8.44
CA GLN A 138 -3.44 17.82 9.69
C GLN A 138 -3.15 16.73 10.71
N TRP A 139 -4.05 15.74 10.84
CA TRP A 139 -3.87 14.61 11.76
C TRP A 139 -2.71 13.69 11.35
N ILE A 140 -2.54 13.47 10.04
CA ILE A 140 -1.40 12.71 9.50
C ILE A 140 -0.10 13.49 9.66
N GLY A 141 -0.15 14.81 9.46
CA GLY A 141 1.03 15.66 9.53
C GLY A 141 1.95 15.47 8.31
N PRO A 142 3.28 15.60 8.49
CA PRO A 142 4.25 15.65 7.37
C PRO A 142 4.19 14.43 6.44
N ASP A 143 3.79 13.27 6.94
CA ASP A 143 3.52 12.05 6.16
C ASP A 143 2.56 12.29 4.98
N CYS A 144 1.61 13.23 5.11
CA CYS A 144 0.68 13.59 4.04
C CYS A 144 1.40 14.32 2.90
N GLY A 145 2.31 15.22 3.25
CA GLY A 145 3.13 15.94 2.28
C GLY A 145 4.14 15.02 1.59
N ASP A 146 4.81 14.14 2.35
CA ASP A 146 5.78 13.20 1.80
C ASP A 146 5.14 12.20 0.81
N GLU A 147 4.01 11.59 1.17
CA GLU A 147 3.30 10.65 0.29
C GLU A 147 2.75 11.36 -0.96
N ALA A 148 2.25 12.60 -0.83
CA ALA A 148 1.82 13.38 -1.99
C ALA A 148 3.00 13.69 -2.92
N LEU A 149 4.16 14.11 -2.39
CA LEU A 149 5.36 14.36 -3.19
C LEU A 149 5.91 13.09 -3.84
N GLU A 150 5.83 11.95 -3.17
CA GLU A 150 6.15 10.66 -3.75
C GLU A 150 5.27 10.39 -4.96
N VAL A 151 3.95 10.57 -4.85
CA VAL A 151 3.03 10.39 -5.99
C VAL A 151 3.31 11.41 -7.10
N VAL A 152 3.65 12.67 -6.79
CA VAL A 152 4.10 13.67 -7.79
C VAL A 152 5.29 13.13 -8.58
N ARG A 153 6.34 12.65 -7.90
CA ARG A 153 7.53 12.05 -8.55
C ARG A 153 7.13 10.87 -9.44
N CYS A 154 6.22 10.00 -8.97
CA CYS A 154 5.73 8.87 -9.75
C CYS A 154 5.09 9.34 -11.07
N LEU A 155 4.20 10.33 -10.97
CA LEU A 155 3.43 10.84 -12.12
C LEU A 155 4.32 11.59 -13.11
N GLU A 156 5.31 12.35 -12.64
CA GLU A 156 6.29 13.00 -13.52
C GLU A 156 7.11 11.99 -14.31
N GLN A 157 7.56 10.91 -13.69
CA GLN A 157 8.31 9.85 -14.37
C GLN A 157 7.42 9.08 -15.35
N ALA A 158 6.19 8.76 -14.96
CA ALA A 158 5.23 8.14 -15.88
C ALA A 158 4.96 9.04 -17.11
N ALA A 159 4.83 10.35 -16.91
CA ALA A 159 4.61 11.31 -17.99
C ALA A 159 5.82 11.46 -18.93
N SER A 160 7.04 11.19 -18.47
CA SER A 160 8.25 11.15 -19.32
C SER A 160 8.45 9.81 -20.03
N GLY A 161 7.51 8.88 -19.93
CA GLY A 161 7.60 7.54 -20.53
C GLY A 161 8.53 6.60 -19.76
N VAL A 162 8.98 6.98 -18.57
CA VAL A 162 9.78 6.11 -17.69
C VAL A 162 8.82 5.27 -16.86
N GLU A 163 8.95 3.94 -16.94
CA GLU A 163 8.18 3.06 -16.06
C GLU A 163 8.62 3.30 -14.61
N TYR A 164 7.78 4.00 -13.84
CA TYR A 164 8.03 4.16 -12.42
C TYR A 164 7.50 2.97 -11.63
N VAL A 165 8.38 2.39 -10.83
CA VAL A 165 8.04 1.36 -9.85
C VAL A 165 8.23 1.96 -8.47
N SER A 166 7.14 2.16 -7.73
CA SER A 166 7.24 2.65 -6.35
C SER A 166 8.05 1.69 -5.48
N PRO A 167 8.74 2.15 -4.43
CA PRO A 167 9.49 1.27 -3.54
C PRO A 167 8.64 0.11 -2.99
N ALA A 168 7.37 0.39 -2.68
CA ALA A 168 6.41 -0.62 -2.24
C ALA A 168 6.07 -1.64 -3.34
N ALA A 169 5.91 -1.20 -4.59
CA ALA A 169 5.69 -2.08 -5.72
C ALA A 169 6.94 -2.92 -6.04
N GLN A 170 8.12 -2.33 -5.95
CA GLN A 170 9.40 -3.00 -6.16
C GLN A 170 9.59 -4.11 -5.11
N PHE A 171 9.40 -3.78 -3.84
CA PHE A 171 9.45 -4.74 -2.74
C PHE A 171 8.45 -5.88 -2.96
N ALA A 172 7.22 -5.57 -3.39
CA ALA A 172 6.20 -6.58 -3.62
C ALA A 172 6.55 -7.53 -4.78
N ARG A 173 7.15 -7.02 -5.86
CA ARG A 173 7.63 -7.84 -6.98
C ARG A 173 8.79 -8.73 -6.55
N GLN A 174 9.80 -8.17 -5.90
CA GLN A 174 10.96 -8.93 -5.42
C GLN A 174 10.57 -10.08 -4.49
N TRP A 175 9.67 -9.81 -3.54
CA TRP A 175 9.20 -10.84 -2.62
C TRP A 175 8.41 -11.95 -3.33
N ARG A 176 7.55 -11.60 -4.30
CA ARG A 176 6.87 -12.60 -5.14
C ARG A 176 7.88 -13.47 -5.88
N ASP A 177 8.87 -12.86 -6.53
CA ASP A 177 9.87 -13.58 -7.32
C ASP A 177 10.68 -14.55 -6.45
N GLN A 178 11.04 -14.14 -5.24
CA GLN A 178 11.68 -15.02 -4.25
C GLN A 178 10.81 -16.21 -3.86
N CYS A 179 9.51 -15.99 -3.62
CA CYS A 179 8.57 -17.07 -3.31
C CYS A 179 8.42 -18.07 -4.48
N VAL A 180 8.33 -17.56 -5.71
CA VAL A 180 8.22 -18.38 -6.93
C VAL A 180 9.50 -19.19 -7.15
N ALA A 181 10.68 -18.56 -7.04
CA ALA A 181 11.97 -19.24 -7.18
C ALA A 181 12.13 -20.36 -6.15
N LYS A 182 11.78 -20.11 -4.87
CA LYS A 182 11.79 -21.14 -3.81
C LYS A 182 10.88 -22.31 -4.16
N ARG A 183 9.69 -22.05 -4.70
CA ARG A 183 8.74 -23.11 -5.09
C ARG A 183 9.29 -23.96 -6.24
N HIS A 184 9.82 -23.34 -7.28
CA HIS A 184 10.44 -24.07 -8.39
C HIS A 184 11.64 -24.91 -7.95
N ALA A 185 12.47 -24.40 -7.03
CA ALA A 185 13.60 -25.15 -6.49
C ALA A 185 13.17 -26.38 -5.66
N VAL A 186 11.99 -26.35 -5.04
CA VAL A 186 11.41 -27.50 -4.33
C VAL A 186 10.85 -28.52 -5.33
N THR A 187 10.12 -28.07 -6.35
CA THR A 187 9.56 -28.95 -7.39
C THR A 187 10.63 -29.61 -8.25
N ALA A 188 11.77 -28.95 -8.51
CA ALA A 188 12.89 -29.52 -9.26
C ALA A 188 13.75 -30.55 -8.48
N LYS A 189 13.52 -30.68 -7.17
CA LYS A 189 14.21 -31.66 -6.29
C LYS A 189 13.35 -32.90 -6.00
N GLN A 190 12.14 -32.96 -6.56
CA GLN A 190 11.23 -34.11 -6.51
C GLN A 190 11.27 -34.85 -7.83
#